data_AF-A0A957FDU0-F1
#
_entry.id   AF-A0A957FDU0-F1
#
_cell.length_a   1.000
_cell.length_b   1.000
_cell.length_c   1.000
_cell.angle_alpha   90.00
_cell.angle_beta   90.00
_cell.angle_gamma   90.00
#
_symmetry.space_group_name_H-M   'P 1'
#
loop_
_entity.id
_entity.type
_entity.pdbx_description
1 polymer ?
#
loop_
_entity_poly.entity_id
_entity_poly.type
_entity_poly.pdbx_seq_one_letter_code
_entity_poly.pdbx_strand_id
1 'polypeptide(L)'
;LTGGEGTMGVGNNGEFIYSPAVNGDDSVWTQNGLLLADNTQAPGFPTGTINTFNSRPTMIPSGTAHWVSGFNETGGTTTEGRMLYSSPGALTSTTSIVLRSDDVIDGLAIDRPSGVGFDYNISDDGSQHIHDLLMDTGGTIDDDAVYLNGSLIARESFPNGSGIDNWDNFDSMSINNAGMYAFSGDTDGATTSDEFIAVNGVIAIREGDTIGGVTLASTASVGAVSINNLGHVAHIWSFSGGEALFFACDATDIALGSTLMLAVGDEVDVDGNGSADATVTDFNATNTAGPGLLLAEDGQIFVEVDLNYGASDLEAVIAVAAPTCAVAAINEIRTDQPSADNDEYFELTGMAGVSLDGLSYIVIGDGTGGSGVIEAVIPLTGTTIPGDGYFLALEDTSIYTPSADLILSGAGNGINFENSDNVTHMLVRDFTGANGDDLDTDDDGILNVTPWSAIDDCV
;
A
#
# COMPACT_ATOMS: atom_id res chain seq x y z
N LEU A 1 -24.25 -5.15 22.11
CA LEU A 1 -22.83 -5.07 21.71
C LEU A 1 -22.21 -4.02 22.58
N THR A 2 -21.13 -4.36 23.27
CA THR A 2 -20.41 -3.45 24.18
C THR A 2 -18.93 -3.70 24.00
N GLY A 3 -18.13 -2.65 24.14
CA GLY A 3 -16.71 -2.75 23.83
C GLY A 3 -16.46 -3.03 22.35
N GLY A 4 -15.20 -2.99 21.99
CA GLY A 4 -14.70 -3.23 20.65
C GLY A 4 -13.20 -3.12 20.70
N GLU A 5 -12.49 -3.96 19.96
CA GLU A 5 -11.10 -3.68 19.62
C GLU A 5 -11.00 -2.44 18.72
N GLY A 6 -9.82 -1.83 18.67
CA GLY A 6 -9.54 -0.69 17.78
C GLY A 6 -9.54 -1.05 16.29
N THR A 7 -9.66 -2.33 15.93
CA THR A 7 -9.60 -2.79 14.54
C THR A 7 -10.97 -3.14 13.97
N MET A 8 -11.14 -2.81 12.69
CA MET A 8 -12.28 -3.16 11.88
C MET A 8 -11.88 -3.34 10.42
N GLY A 9 -12.69 -4.07 9.67
CA GLY A 9 -12.54 -4.21 8.22
C GLY A 9 -13.82 -3.77 7.50
N VAL A 10 -13.65 -3.23 6.29
CA VAL A 10 -14.75 -2.80 5.40
C VAL A 10 -14.50 -3.33 3.99
N GLY A 11 -15.52 -3.92 3.38
CA GLY A 11 -15.50 -4.36 1.97
C GLY A 11 -16.09 -3.32 1.02
N ASN A 12 -15.83 -3.46 -0.28
CA ASN A 12 -16.23 -2.46 -1.28
C ASN A 12 -17.74 -2.30 -1.45
N ASN A 13 -18.56 -3.28 -1.03
CA ASN A 13 -20.02 -3.16 -1.09
C ASN A 13 -20.63 -2.70 0.26
N GLY A 14 -19.81 -2.20 1.18
CA GLY A 14 -20.22 -1.79 2.52
C GLY A 14 -20.39 -2.96 3.50
N GLU A 15 -19.82 -4.12 3.17
CA GLU A 15 -19.61 -5.18 4.16
C GLU A 15 -18.68 -4.70 5.27
N PHE A 16 -18.77 -5.31 6.45
CA PHE A 16 -17.87 -4.94 7.54
C PHE A 16 -17.66 -6.11 8.51
N ILE A 17 -16.56 -6.02 9.26
CA ILE A 17 -16.29 -6.88 10.41
C ILE A 17 -15.62 -6.06 11.52
N TYR A 18 -15.98 -6.34 12.77
CA TYR A 18 -15.30 -5.80 13.95
C TYR A 18 -15.46 -6.78 15.12
N SER A 19 -14.70 -6.58 16.21
CA SER A 19 -14.69 -7.52 17.35
C SER A 19 -15.30 -6.91 18.63
N PRO A 20 -16.63 -6.99 18.83
CA PRO A 20 -17.29 -6.56 20.08
C PRO A 20 -17.48 -7.69 21.09
N ALA A 21 -17.83 -7.33 22.33
CA ALA A 21 -18.44 -8.30 23.24
C ALA A 21 -19.95 -8.49 22.95
N VAL A 22 -20.37 -9.74 22.80
CA VAL A 22 -21.77 -10.14 22.58
C VAL A 22 -22.24 -10.95 23.78
N ASN A 23 -23.12 -10.38 24.60
CA ASN A 23 -23.57 -10.97 25.87
C ASN A 23 -22.43 -11.27 26.88
N GLY A 24 -21.29 -10.60 26.74
CA GLY A 24 -20.12 -10.77 27.60
C GLY A 24 -19.03 -11.66 26.99
N ASP A 25 -19.33 -12.32 25.86
CA ASP A 25 -18.43 -13.20 25.13
C ASP A 25 -17.67 -12.41 24.06
N ASP A 26 -16.36 -12.61 23.96
CA ASP A 26 -15.52 -11.99 22.94
C ASP A 26 -15.87 -12.55 21.55
N SER A 27 -16.13 -11.68 20.56
CA SER A 27 -16.84 -12.10 19.35
C SER A 27 -16.44 -11.29 18.13
N VAL A 28 -16.57 -11.88 16.95
CA VAL A 28 -16.59 -11.14 15.67
C VAL A 28 -18.02 -10.95 15.17
N TRP A 29 -18.35 -9.71 14.80
CA TRP A 29 -19.65 -9.30 14.30
C TRP A 29 -19.52 -8.69 12.91
N THR A 30 -20.48 -8.97 12.05
CA THR A 30 -20.45 -8.60 10.63
C THR A 30 -21.78 -7.97 10.19
N GLN A 31 -21.87 -7.59 8.92
CA GLN A 31 -23.12 -7.21 8.27
C GLN A 31 -24.21 -8.30 8.35
N ASN A 32 -23.82 -9.56 8.52
CA ASN A 32 -24.74 -10.70 8.65
C ASN A 32 -25.13 -11.00 10.12
N GLY A 33 -24.60 -10.24 11.08
CA GLY A 33 -24.76 -10.46 12.51
C GLY A 33 -23.55 -11.13 13.17
N LEU A 34 -23.79 -11.83 14.28
CA LEU A 34 -22.75 -12.58 15.00
C LEU A 34 -22.17 -13.67 14.10
N LEU A 35 -20.86 -13.61 13.85
CA LEU A 35 -20.15 -14.59 13.03
C LEU A 35 -19.55 -15.72 13.88
N LEU A 36 -18.86 -15.36 14.96
CA LEU A 36 -18.24 -16.28 15.91
C LEU A 36 -18.10 -15.60 17.28
N ALA A 37 -18.25 -16.37 18.35
CA ALA A 37 -18.04 -15.93 19.74
C ALA A 37 -17.10 -16.91 20.44
N ASP A 38 -16.39 -16.45 21.47
CA ASP A 38 -15.69 -17.34 22.39
C ASP A 38 -16.68 -18.35 23.03
N ASN A 39 -16.14 -19.41 23.64
CA ASN A 39 -16.93 -20.49 24.25
C ASN A 39 -17.85 -21.26 23.27
N THR A 40 -17.71 -21.06 21.96
CA THR A 40 -18.43 -21.81 20.91
C THR A 40 -17.50 -22.76 20.16
N GLN A 41 -18.05 -23.66 19.35
CA GLN A 41 -17.26 -24.58 18.52
C GLN A 41 -16.34 -23.78 17.58
N ALA A 42 -15.03 -24.05 17.63
CA ALA A 42 -14.07 -23.48 16.68
C ALA A 42 -14.31 -24.05 15.26
N PRO A 43 -14.62 -23.22 14.24
CA PRO A 43 -14.75 -23.66 12.86
C PRO A 43 -13.49 -24.38 12.34
N GLY A 44 -13.67 -25.42 11.52
CA GLY A 44 -12.54 -26.20 10.96
C GLY A 44 -11.87 -27.18 11.93
N PHE A 45 -12.22 -27.18 13.21
CA PHE A 45 -11.71 -28.13 14.20
C PHE A 45 -12.68 -29.30 14.48
N PRO A 46 -12.19 -30.42 15.04
CA PRO A 46 -13.06 -31.49 15.53
C PRO A 46 -14.10 -31.00 16.54
N THR A 47 -15.22 -31.72 16.64
CA THR A 47 -16.26 -31.41 17.62
C THR A 47 -15.70 -31.45 19.04
N GLY A 48 -15.90 -30.37 19.80
CA GLY A 48 -15.40 -30.23 21.17
C GLY A 48 -14.25 -29.24 21.31
N THR A 49 -13.59 -28.86 20.21
CA THR A 49 -12.64 -27.74 20.23
C THR A 49 -13.40 -26.41 20.35
N ILE A 50 -13.01 -25.60 21.32
CA ILE A 50 -13.67 -24.35 21.66
C ILE A 50 -12.86 -23.16 21.17
N ASN A 51 -13.52 -22.19 20.56
CA ASN A 51 -12.99 -20.87 20.27
C ASN A 51 -12.81 -20.09 21.59
N THR A 52 -11.66 -19.47 21.82
CA THR A 52 -11.34 -18.81 23.10
C THR A 52 -11.27 -17.29 23.02
N PHE A 53 -11.08 -16.71 21.83
CA PHE A 53 -11.14 -15.26 21.57
C PHE A 53 -11.23 -14.98 20.06
N ASN A 54 -11.53 -13.75 19.69
CA ASN A 54 -11.52 -13.20 18.33
C ASN A 54 -10.91 -11.79 18.33
N SER A 55 -9.85 -11.57 17.57
CA SER A 55 -9.08 -10.33 17.60
C SER A 55 -8.57 -9.95 16.22
N ARG A 56 -8.24 -8.67 16.04
CA ARG A 56 -7.71 -8.09 14.80
C ARG A 56 -8.53 -8.41 13.56
N PRO A 57 -9.85 -8.21 13.56
CA PRO A 57 -10.63 -8.41 12.36
C PRO A 57 -10.26 -7.40 11.27
N THR A 58 -10.04 -7.90 10.07
CA THR A 58 -9.85 -7.14 8.83
C THR A 58 -10.78 -7.69 7.74
N MET A 59 -10.97 -6.92 6.67
CA MET A 59 -11.77 -7.35 5.52
C MET A 59 -11.14 -6.78 4.27
N ILE A 60 -10.88 -7.65 3.30
CA ILE A 60 -10.37 -7.25 1.99
C ILE A 60 -11.53 -6.77 1.11
N PRO A 61 -11.27 -6.00 0.03
CA PRO A 61 -12.28 -5.43 -0.87
C PRO A 61 -13.38 -6.38 -1.33
N SER A 62 -13.07 -7.68 -1.50
CA SER A 62 -14.04 -8.72 -1.88
C SER A 62 -15.11 -9.02 -0.83
N GLY A 63 -15.05 -8.43 0.37
CA GLY A 63 -15.92 -8.75 1.50
C GLY A 63 -15.52 -10.01 2.25
N THR A 64 -14.33 -10.55 1.98
CA THR A 64 -13.76 -11.69 2.72
C THR A 64 -13.16 -11.20 4.02
N ALA A 65 -13.69 -11.70 5.14
CA ALA A 65 -13.22 -11.35 6.47
C ALA A 65 -12.03 -12.22 6.90
N HIS A 66 -11.06 -11.61 7.59
CA HIS A 66 -9.94 -12.28 8.25
C HIS A 66 -9.85 -11.84 9.70
N TRP A 67 -9.43 -12.73 10.60
CA TRP A 67 -9.21 -12.38 12.01
C TRP A 67 -8.39 -13.46 12.72
N VAL A 68 -7.66 -13.07 13.76
CA VAL A 68 -6.93 -13.99 14.63
C VAL A 68 -7.85 -14.48 15.73
N SER A 69 -7.77 -15.75 16.04
CA SER A 69 -8.65 -16.42 16.99
C SER A 69 -7.87 -17.45 17.80
N GLY A 70 -8.31 -17.70 19.03
CA GLY A 70 -7.73 -18.73 19.89
C GLY A 70 -8.56 -20.01 19.89
N PHE A 71 -7.92 -21.15 20.12
CA PHE A 71 -8.62 -22.41 20.30
C PHE A 71 -8.17 -23.17 21.55
N ASN A 72 -9.06 -24.03 22.04
CA ASN A 72 -8.80 -25.02 23.09
C ASN A 72 -9.37 -26.37 22.65
N GLU A 73 -8.52 -27.37 22.45
CA GLU A 73 -8.91 -28.70 21.94
C GLU A 73 -9.59 -29.56 23.00
N THR A 74 -9.47 -29.19 24.27
CA THR A 74 -10.03 -29.91 25.42
C THR A 74 -11.37 -29.35 25.92
N GLY A 75 -11.90 -28.30 25.29
CA GLY A 75 -13.20 -27.70 25.59
C GLY A 75 -13.19 -26.67 26.74
N GLY A 76 -12.04 -26.06 27.03
CA GLY A 76 -11.86 -25.01 28.04
C GLY A 76 -11.81 -23.58 27.50
N THR A 77 -11.62 -22.61 28.40
CA THR A 77 -11.54 -21.17 28.08
C THR A 77 -10.10 -20.65 27.99
N THR A 78 -9.10 -21.50 28.24
CA THR A 78 -7.68 -21.13 28.13
C THR A 78 -7.20 -21.42 26.71
N THR A 79 -6.65 -20.43 26.03
CA THR A 79 -6.06 -20.62 24.69
C THR A 79 -4.92 -21.63 24.76
N GLU A 80 -5.02 -22.70 23.99
CA GLU A 80 -3.99 -23.73 23.81
C GLU A 80 -3.17 -23.50 22.51
N GLY A 81 -3.73 -22.75 21.57
CA GLY A 81 -3.09 -22.31 20.32
C GLY A 81 -3.93 -21.23 19.64
N ARG A 82 -3.40 -20.64 18.56
CA ARG A 82 -4.09 -19.62 17.77
C ARG A 82 -4.26 -20.04 16.31
N MET A 83 -5.18 -19.39 15.61
CA MET A 83 -5.39 -19.51 14.17
C MET A 83 -5.74 -18.17 13.55
N LEU A 84 -5.34 -17.98 12.29
CA LEU A 84 -5.91 -16.99 11.40
C LEU A 84 -7.09 -17.63 10.65
N TYR A 85 -8.27 -17.02 10.74
CA TYR A 85 -9.42 -17.40 9.94
C TYR A 85 -9.56 -16.56 8.68
N SER A 86 -10.17 -17.16 7.65
CA SER A 86 -10.76 -16.47 6.51
C SER A 86 -12.23 -16.88 6.39
N SER A 87 -13.12 -15.95 6.08
CA SER A 87 -14.55 -16.20 5.89
C SER A 87 -15.09 -15.41 4.70
N PRO A 88 -15.08 -16.00 3.48
CA PRO A 88 -15.68 -15.39 2.30
C PRO A 88 -17.18 -15.15 2.51
N GLY A 89 -17.62 -13.91 2.29
CA GLY A 89 -18.99 -13.47 2.56
C GLY A 89 -19.37 -13.40 4.04
N ALA A 90 -18.39 -13.56 4.95
CA ALA A 90 -18.54 -13.42 6.39
C ALA A 90 -19.67 -14.29 6.99
N LEU A 91 -19.59 -15.61 6.74
CA LEU A 91 -20.54 -16.62 7.23
C LEU A 91 -19.80 -17.76 7.93
N THR A 92 -20.34 -18.27 9.03
CA THR A 92 -19.71 -19.38 9.79
C THR A 92 -19.51 -20.64 8.93
N SER A 93 -20.38 -20.87 7.93
CA SER A 93 -20.29 -22.01 7.01
C SER A 93 -19.18 -21.88 5.97
N THR A 94 -18.67 -20.68 5.73
CA THR A 94 -17.56 -20.39 4.81
C THR A 94 -16.26 -20.12 5.56
N THR A 95 -16.28 -20.07 6.89
CA THR A 95 -15.09 -19.89 7.71
C THR A 95 -14.14 -21.09 7.61
N SER A 96 -12.89 -20.82 7.23
CA SER A 96 -11.80 -21.79 7.13
C SER A 96 -10.52 -21.26 7.78
N ILE A 97 -9.71 -22.18 8.29
CA ILE A 97 -8.39 -21.86 8.86
C ILE A 97 -7.43 -21.56 7.72
N VAL A 98 -6.76 -20.41 7.77
CA VAL A 98 -5.67 -20.02 6.85
C VAL A 98 -4.35 -20.59 7.35
N LEU A 99 -4.07 -20.36 8.64
CA LEU A 99 -2.86 -20.77 9.33
C LEU A 99 -3.21 -21.02 10.81
N ARG A 100 -2.47 -21.90 11.49
CA ARG A 100 -2.62 -22.10 12.93
C ARG A 100 -1.35 -22.60 13.61
N SER A 101 -1.32 -22.52 14.94
CA SER A 101 -0.35 -23.23 15.77
C SER A 101 -0.24 -24.71 15.35
N ASP A 102 0.97 -25.25 15.41
CA ASP A 102 1.44 -26.56 14.93
C ASP A 102 1.51 -26.76 13.40
N ASP A 103 1.02 -25.83 12.58
CA ASP A 103 1.33 -25.91 11.14
C ASP A 103 2.84 -25.75 10.95
N VAL A 104 3.41 -26.49 10.00
CA VAL A 104 4.87 -26.53 9.78
C VAL A 104 5.25 -25.71 8.55
N ILE A 105 6.04 -24.65 8.77
CA ILE A 105 6.57 -23.76 7.74
C ILE A 105 8.09 -23.88 7.74
N ASP A 106 8.67 -24.18 6.58
CA ASP A 106 10.12 -24.39 6.41
C ASP A 106 10.78 -25.33 7.45
N GLY A 107 10.01 -26.31 7.93
CA GLY A 107 10.47 -27.33 8.87
C GLY A 107 10.34 -26.95 10.35
N LEU A 108 9.80 -25.77 10.68
CA LEU A 108 9.48 -25.33 12.03
C LEU A 108 7.96 -25.31 12.23
N ALA A 109 7.50 -25.79 13.38
CA ALA A 109 6.09 -25.66 13.75
C ALA A 109 5.81 -24.25 14.27
N ILE A 110 4.62 -23.72 14.02
CA ILE A 110 4.16 -22.48 14.64
C ILE A 110 3.86 -22.75 16.11
N ASP A 111 4.39 -21.93 17.01
CA ASP A 111 4.40 -22.21 18.44
C ASP A 111 3.00 -22.14 19.10
N ARG A 112 2.92 -22.71 20.31
CA ARG A 112 1.76 -22.64 21.20
C ARG A 112 2.12 -21.95 22.52
N PRO A 113 1.21 -21.15 23.11
CA PRO A 113 -0.16 -20.91 22.67
C PRO A 113 -0.30 -19.68 21.75
N SER A 114 0.80 -18.98 21.45
CA SER A 114 0.76 -17.63 20.87
C SER A 114 1.40 -17.50 19.49
N GLY A 115 1.73 -18.62 18.82
CA GLY A 115 2.53 -18.58 17.59
C GLY A 115 1.91 -17.88 16.39
N VAL A 116 0.59 -17.72 16.34
CA VAL A 116 -0.03 -16.81 15.36
C VAL A 116 -0.06 -15.41 15.94
N GLY A 117 0.74 -14.50 15.36
CA GLY A 117 0.85 -13.11 15.76
C GLY A 117 -0.41 -12.30 15.43
N PHE A 118 -0.42 -11.03 15.82
CA PHE A 118 -1.54 -10.12 15.56
C PHE A 118 -1.29 -9.17 14.39
N ASP A 119 -0.03 -9.04 13.99
CA ASP A 119 0.41 -8.25 12.85
C ASP A 119 0.40 -9.12 11.60
N TYR A 120 -0.59 -8.89 10.75
CA TYR A 120 -0.76 -9.59 9.48
C TYR A 120 -1.41 -8.68 8.45
N ASN A 121 -1.17 -8.98 7.19
CA ASN A 121 -1.87 -8.34 6.10
C ASN A 121 -2.15 -9.33 4.96
N ILE A 122 -3.33 -9.18 4.36
CA ILE A 122 -3.79 -9.92 3.20
C ILE A 122 -3.95 -8.90 2.08
N SER A 123 -3.38 -9.16 0.90
CA SER A 123 -3.52 -8.25 -0.24
C SER A 123 -4.99 -8.10 -0.64
N ASP A 124 -5.32 -7.01 -1.33
CA ASP A 124 -6.69 -6.66 -1.68
C ASP A 124 -7.42 -7.73 -2.51
N ASP A 125 -6.68 -8.41 -3.39
CA ASP A 125 -7.19 -9.53 -4.20
C ASP A 125 -7.19 -10.87 -3.45
N GLY A 126 -6.66 -10.91 -2.22
CA GLY A 126 -6.52 -12.11 -1.40
C GLY A 126 -5.44 -13.07 -1.87
N SER A 127 -4.59 -12.69 -2.82
CA SER A 127 -3.57 -13.57 -3.40
C SER A 127 -2.28 -13.64 -2.57
N GLN A 128 -2.00 -12.63 -1.75
CA GLN A 128 -0.80 -12.53 -0.93
C GLN A 128 -1.14 -12.43 0.56
N HIS A 129 -0.23 -12.95 1.39
CA HIS A 129 -0.36 -12.98 2.84
C HIS A 129 1.02 -12.85 3.49
N ILE A 130 1.17 -11.83 4.34
CA ILE A 130 2.31 -11.60 5.24
C ILE A 130 1.84 -11.65 6.70
N HIS A 131 2.62 -12.27 7.60
CA HIS A 131 2.23 -12.44 9.01
C HIS A 131 3.45 -12.58 9.91
N ASP A 132 3.40 -11.94 11.06
CA ASP A 132 4.23 -12.21 12.22
C ASP A 132 3.90 -13.56 12.88
N LEU A 133 4.90 -14.43 13.04
CA LEU A 133 4.73 -15.75 13.65
C LEU A 133 5.83 -16.04 14.67
N LEU A 134 5.44 -16.60 15.82
CA LEU A 134 6.39 -17.28 16.72
C LEU A 134 6.47 -18.76 16.36
N MET A 135 7.70 -19.26 16.23
CA MET A 135 8.05 -20.60 15.78
C MET A 135 8.61 -21.43 16.94
N ASP A 136 8.25 -22.72 17.00
CA ASP A 136 8.82 -23.64 17.99
C ASP A 136 10.26 -24.04 17.58
N THR A 137 11.23 -23.23 18.00
CA THR A 137 12.67 -23.52 17.87
C THR A 137 13.26 -24.17 19.12
N GLY A 138 12.48 -24.26 20.20
CA GLY A 138 12.91 -24.72 21.53
C GLY A 138 13.52 -23.64 22.43
N GLY A 139 13.46 -22.37 22.05
CA GLY A 139 13.90 -21.20 22.82
C GLY A 139 13.25 -19.90 22.34
N THR A 140 13.57 -18.78 22.98
CA THR A 140 12.99 -17.45 22.69
C THR A 140 14.02 -16.46 22.15
N ILE A 141 15.00 -16.97 21.39
CA ILE A 141 16.13 -16.17 20.87
C ILE A 141 16.12 -16.20 19.34
N ASP A 142 15.29 -17.07 18.75
CA ASP A 142 15.20 -17.24 17.31
C ASP A 142 13.79 -17.74 16.91
N ASP A 143 12.79 -17.46 17.75
CA ASP A 143 11.41 -17.91 17.55
C ASP A 143 10.57 -16.91 16.78
N ASP A 144 10.91 -15.61 16.78
CA ASP A 144 10.15 -14.62 16.02
C ASP A 144 10.47 -14.66 14.50
N ALA A 145 9.46 -14.58 13.64
CA ALA A 145 9.62 -14.77 12.19
C ALA A 145 8.54 -14.10 11.34
N VAL A 146 8.97 -13.54 10.20
CA VAL A 146 8.04 -13.04 9.17
C VAL A 146 7.72 -14.15 8.18
N TYR A 147 6.44 -14.54 8.12
CA TYR A 147 5.86 -15.41 7.11
C TYR A 147 5.45 -14.63 5.86
N LEU A 148 5.72 -15.20 4.69
CA LEU A 148 5.22 -14.74 3.40
C LEU A 148 4.81 -15.94 2.54
N ASN A 149 3.52 -16.06 2.24
CA ASN A 149 2.96 -17.02 1.27
C ASN A 149 3.46 -18.48 1.38
N GLY A 150 3.71 -18.96 2.60
CA GLY A 150 4.09 -20.35 2.87
C GLY A 150 5.56 -20.56 3.20
N SER A 151 6.35 -19.48 3.31
CA SER A 151 7.77 -19.51 3.66
C SER A 151 8.12 -18.45 4.69
N LEU A 152 9.20 -18.68 5.44
CA LEU A 152 9.77 -17.69 6.36
C LEU A 152 10.80 -16.83 5.61
N ILE A 153 10.63 -15.52 5.63
CA ILE A 153 11.50 -14.57 4.90
C ILE A 153 12.45 -13.77 5.80
N ALA A 154 12.13 -13.64 7.08
CA ALA A 154 12.98 -13.07 8.12
C ALA A 154 12.77 -13.85 9.42
N ARG A 155 13.80 -13.90 10.27
CA ARG A 155 13.76 -14.58 11.55
C ARG A 155 14.70 -13.93 12.54
N GLU A 156 14.26 -13.80 13.79
CA GLU A 156 15.05 -13.35 14.93
C GLU A 156 16.43 -14.04 14.98
N SER A 157 17.45 -13.29 15.34
CA SER A 157 18.87 -13.67 15.37
C SER A 157 19.48 -14.07 14.02
N PHE A 158 18.75 -14.00 12.90
CA PHE A 158 19.29 -14.29 11.56
C PHE A 158 19.76 -13.01 10.86
N PRO A 159 20.78 -13.12 9.97
CA PRO A 159 21.30 -11.96 9.28
C PRO A 159 20.23 -11.23 8.46
N ASN A 160 20.16 -9.91 8.64
CA ASN A 160 19.27 -9.01 7.88
C ASN A 160 19.89 -8.45 6.59
N GLY A 161 21.11 -8.89 6.26
CA GLY A 161 21.84 -8.46 5.06
C GLY A 161 22.63 -7.16 5.21
N SER A 162 22.46 -6.39 6.29
CA SER A 162 23.21 -5.15 6.56
C SER A 162 24.70 -5.42 6.82
N GLY A 163 25.01 -6.58 7.41
CA GLY A 163 26.34 -6.95 7.87
C GLY A 163 26.77 -6.23 9.17
N ILE A 164 25.83 -5.57 9.85
CA ILE A 164 26.07 -4.81 11.09
C ILE A 164 25.40 -5.51 12.29
N ASP A 165 24.18 -5.97 12.10
CA ASP A 165 23.23 -6.50 13.09
C ASP A 165 22.39 -7.64 12.44
N ASN A 166 21.56 -8.29 13.24
CA ASN A 166 20.59 -9.31 12.85
C ASN A 166 19.16 -8.84 13.13
N TRP A 167 18.16 -9.52 12.59
CA TRP A 167 16.77 -9.30 13.02
C TRP A 167 16.59 -9.65 14.50
N ASP A 168 15.69 -8.95 15.20
CA ASP A 168 15.30 -9.27 16.58
C ASP A 168 13.79 -9.54 16.64
N ASN A 169 12.95 -8.50 16.63
CA ASN A 169 11.49 -8.66 16.61
C ASN A 169 10.89 -8.07 15.33
N PHE A 170 9.62 -8.38 15.08
CA PHE A 170 8.88 -7.86 13.94
C PHE A 170 7.53 -7.30 14.35
N ASP A 171 7.11 -6.26 13.66
CA ASP A 171 5.78 -5.69 13.79
C ASP A 171 5.37 -4.98 12.48
N SER A 172 4.17 -4.40 12.50
CA SER A 172 3.52 -3.64 11.42
C SER A 172 3.79 -4.16 10.00
N MET A 173 2.82 -4.84 9.40
CA MET A 173 3.03 -5.50 8.11
C MET A 173 2.07 -5.00 7.03
N SER A 174 2.56 -4.88 5.80
CA SER A 174 1.73 -4.55 4.64
C SER A 174 2.23 -5.22 3.38
N ILE A 175 1.30 -5.65 2.52
CA ILE A 175 1.58 -6.33 1.25
C ILE A 175 0.54 -5.94 0.19
N ASN A 176 1.00 -5.73 -1.05
CA ASN A 176 0.12 -5.47 -2.18
C ASN A 176 -0.07 -6.71 -3.08
N ASN A 177 -0.97 -6.63 -4.07
CA ASN A 177 -1.29 -7.73 -4.97
C ASN A 177 -0.08 -8.21 -5.79
N ALA A 178 0.86 -7.30 -6.11
CA ALA A 178 2.09 -7.64 -6.81
C ALA A 178 3.10 -8.41 -5.94
N GLY A 179 2.83 -8.56 -4.63
CA GLY A 179 3.72 -9.23 -3.68
C GLY A 179 4.87 -8.35 -3.21
N MET A 180 4.79 -7.03 -3.41
CA MET A 180 5.66 -6.08 -2.72
C MET A 180 5.18 -5.94 -1.29
N TYR A 181 6.11 -6.01 -0.33
CA TYR A 181 5.78 -5.99 1.09
C TYR A 181 6.72 -5.12 1.90
N ALA A 182 6.21 -4.62 3.02
CA ALA A 182 6.98 -3.96 4.06
C ALA A 182 6.62 -4.51 5.44
N PHE A 183 7.60 -4.47 6.33
CA PHE A 183 7.43 -4.74 7.75
C PHE A 183 8.42 -3.91 8.58
N SER A 184 8.13 -3.72 9.86
CA SER A 184 9.01 -3.03 10.83
C SER A 184 9.42 -3.96 11.98
N GLY A 185 10.14 -3.40 12.95
CA GLY A 185 10.59 -4.07 14.17
C GLY A 185 11.97 -3.59 14.60
N ASP A 186 12.59 -4.36 15.47
CA ASP A 186 13.95 -4.14 16.00
C ASP A 186 14.99 -5.10 15.41
N THR A 187 16.24 -4.65 15.43
CA THR A 187 17.42 -5.50 15.21
C THR A 187 18.15 -5.76 16.53
N ASP A 188 19.06 -6.74 16.57
CA ASP A 188 19.91 -7.02 17.74
C ASP A 188 21.05 -6.00 17.96
N GLY A 189 20.96 -4.86 17.27
CA GLY A 189 21.94 -3.80 17.20
C GLY A 189 21.96 -2.89 18.45
N ALA A 190 22.46 -1.66 18.25
CA ALA A 190 22.41 -0.65 19.31
C ALA A 190 21.02 0.00 19.33
N THR A 191 20.50 0.25 20.55
CA THR A 191 19.19 0.89 20.86
C THR A 191 19.01 2.34 20.38
N THR A 192 19.83 2.77 19.43
CA THR A 192 19.81 4.11 18.83
C THR A 192 19.83 4.01 17.30
N SER A 193 19.59 2.81 16.78
CA SER A 193 19.70 2.44 15.36
C SER A 193 19.05 1.08 15.06
N ASP A 194 18.33 0.50 16.02
CA ASP A 194 17.80 -0.87 15.95
C ASP A 194 16.42 -0.93 15.32
N GLU A 195 15.58 0.08 15.51
CA GLU A 195 14.28 0.20 14.87
C GLU A 195 14.39 0.41 13.35
N PHE A 196 13.56 -0.27 12.55
CA PHE A 196 13.62 -0.23 11.09
C PHE A 196 12.26 -0.29 10.38
N ILE A 197 12.26 0.10 9.10
CA ILE A 197 11.30 -0.41 8.10
C ILE A 197 12.08 -1.14 7.01
N ALA A 198 11.66 -2.37 6.71
CA ALA A 198 12.21 -3.20 5.67
C ALA A 198 11.22 -3.33 4.52
N VAL A 199 11.70 -3.24 3.29
CA VAL A 199 10.92 -3.41 2.06
C VAL A 199 11.51 -4.56 1.27
N ASN A 200 10.67 -5.53 0.89
CA ASN A 200 11.08 -6.76 0.21
C ASN A 200 12.27 -7.49 0.90
N GLY A 201 12.25 -7.49 2.24
CA GLY A 201 13.26 -8.18 3.08
C GLY A 201 14.59 -7.43 3.25
N VAL A 202 14.68 -6.18 2.81
CA VAL A 202 15.87 -5.34 2.96
C VAL A 202 15.52 -4.13 3.83
N ILE A 203 16.31 -3.86 4.87
CA ILE A 203 16.16 -2.64 5.69
C ILE A 203 16.33 -1.42 4.77
N ALA A 204 15.27 -0.64 4.64
CA ALA A 204 15.19 0.50 3.75
C ALA A 204 15.46 1.82 4.50
N ILE A 205 14.92 1.96 5.71
CA ILE A 205 15.16 3.08 6.63
C ILE A 205 15.26 2.57 8.07
N ARG A 206 15.96 3.31 8.92
CA ARG A 206 16.14 2.98 10.34
C ARG A 206 16.18 4.22 11.24
N GLU A 207 16.03 4.00 12.54
CA GLU A 207 16.28 5.01 13.56
C GLU A 207 17.64 5.70 13.33
N GLY A 208 17.63 7.03 13.45
CA GLY A 208 18.77 7.90 13.20
C GLY A 208 18.85 8.45 11.77
N ASP A 209 18.13 7.86 10.81
CA ASP A 209 18.08 8.38 9.45
C ASP A 209 17.37 9.74 9.36
N THR A 210 17.63 10.47 8.29
CA THR A 210 16.90 11.70 7.96
C THR A 210 16.11 11.51 6.68
N ILE A 211 14.79 11.55 6.79
CA ILE A 211 13.82 11.32 5.71
C ILE A 211 12.87 12.52 5.63
N GLY A 212 12.51 12.97 4.43
CA GLY A 212 11.62 14.14 4.27
C GLY A 212 12.08 15.40 5.01
N GLY A 213 13.38 15.54 5.30
CA GLY A 213 13.94 16.65 6.11
C GLY A 213 13.82 16.49 7.63
N VAL A 214 13.25 15.38 8.12
CA VAL A 214 13.09 15.05 9.54
C VAL A 214 14.09 13.98 9.94
N THR A 215 14.82 14.21 11.03
CA THR A 215 15.71 13.19 11.61
C THR A 215 14.93 12.33 12.59
N LEU A 216 14.94 11.01 12.39
CA LEU A 216 14.34 9.99 13.25
C LEU A 216 15.18 9.82 14.53
N ALA A 217 15.22 10.85 15.36
CA ALA A 217 16.15 10.95 16.48
C ALA A 217 15.72 10.06 17.66
N SER A 218 16.67 9.27 18.15
CA SER A 218 16.45 8.29 19.21
C SER A 218 15.82 8.85 20.50
N THR A 219 14.90 8.13 21.16
CA THR A 219 14.35 6.81 20.77
C THR A 219 13.28 6.97 19.70
N ALA A 220 13.46 6.32 18.55
CA ALA A 220 12.46 6.29 17.48
C ALA A 220 11.78 4.91 17.40
N SER A 221 10.52 4.88 16.98
CA SER A 221 9.72 3.66 16.79
C SER A 221 8.80 3.80 15.57
N VAL A 222 8.55 2.71 14.85
CA VAL A 222 7.56 2.69 13.77
C VAL A 222 6.16 2.48 14.37
N GLY A 223 5.26 3.42 14.11
CA GLY A 223 3.85 3.30 14.52
C GLY A 223 3.05 2.42 13.56
N ALA A 224 3.26 2.60 12.25
CA ALA A 224 2.67 1.74 11.22
C ALA A 224 3.31 1.92 9.83
N VAL A 225 3.14 0.92 8.97
CA VAL A 225 3.46 0.98 7.52
C VAL A 225 2.29 0.44 6.67
N SER A 226 2.04 1.07 5.52
CA SER A 226 0.99 0.66 4.57
C SER A 226 1.46 0.85 3.12
N ILE A 227 1.30 -0.19 2.29
CA ILE A 227 1.61 -0.21 0.85
C ILE A 227 0.32 -0.48 0.07
N ASN A 228 0.15 0.24 -1.05
CA ASN A 228 -0.97 0.01 -1.98
C ASN A 228 -0.51 -0.71 -3.28
N ASN A 229 -1.44 -1.01 -4.17
CA ASN A 229 -1.18 -1.73 -5.42
C ASN A 229 -0.42 -0.90 -6.47
N LEU A 230 -0.27 0.41 -6.25
CA LEU A 230 0.61 1.28 -7.04
C LEU A 230 2.07 1.22 -6.59
N GLY A 231 2.39 0.50 -5.50
CA GLY A 231 3.74 0.46 -4.93
C GLY A 231 4.11 1.71 -4.14
N HIS A 232 3.12 2.57 -3.85
CA HIS A 232 3.30 3.69 -2.93
C HIS A 232 3.35 3.17 -1.48
N VAL A 233 4.00 3.92 -0.60
CA VAL A 233 4.09 3.59 0.83
C VAL A 233 3.77 4.81 1.70
N ALA A 234 3.00 4.59 2.74
CA ALA A 234 2.81 5.53 3.85
C ALA A 234 3.34 4.88 5.13
N HIS A 235 3.94 5.68 6.01
CA HIS A 235 4.49 5.18 7.27
C HIS A 235 4.50 6.25 8.35
N ILE A 236 4.32 5.83 9.60
CA ILE A 236 4.28 6.70 10.78
C ILE A 236 5.47 6.36 11.66
N TRP A 237 6.16 7.40 12.12
CA TRP A 237 7.25 7.29 13.08
C TRP A 237 6.97 8.17 14.30
N SER A 238 7.24 7.62 15.49
CA SER A 238 7.44 8.38 16.72
C SER A 238 8.92 8.51 16.98
N PHE A 239 9.39 9.68 17.45
CA PHE A 239 10.80 9.96 17.73
C PHE A 239 10.91 11.05 18.80
N SER A 240 12.12 11.30 19.33
CA SER A 240 12.32 12.32 20.38
C SER A 240 11.90 13.76 20.00
N GLY A 241 11.65 14.01 18.72
CA GLY A 241 11.16 15.28 18.17
C GLY A 241 9.64 15.38 17.98
N GLY A 242 8.88 14.30 18.19
CA GLY A 242 7.44 14.23 17.94
C GLY A 242 7.08 12.98 17.14
N GLU A 243 5.94 13.05 16.46
CA GLU A 243 5.47 11.97 15.60
C GLU A 243 5.09 12.52 14.24
N ALA A 244 5.27 11.73 13.19
CA ALA A 244 5.05 12.16 11.83
C ALA A 244 4.61 11.04 10.89
N LEU A 245 3.72 11.39 9.96
CA LEU A 245 3.34 10.63 8.79
C LEU A 245 4.21 11.02 7.60
N PHE A 246 4.71 10.02 6.90
CA PHE A 246 5.48 10.15 5.68
C PHE A 246 4.82 9.37 4.54
N PHE A 247 5.13 9.79 3.31
CA PHE A 247 4.66 9.12 2.09
C PHE A 247 5.78 9.07 1.05
N ALA A 248 5.89 7.98 0.30
CA ALA A 248 6.76 7.85 -0.86
C ALA A 248 6.02 7.18 -2.03
N CYS A 249 6.31 7.64 -3.25
CA CYS A 249 5.76 7.11 -4.49
C CYS A 249 6.35 5.77 -4.94
N ASP A 250 7.45 5.34 -4.32
CA ASP A 250 8.07 4.05 -4.56
C ASP A 250 8.56 3.53 -3.22
N ALA A 251 7.95 2.44 -2.75
CA ALA A 251 8.33 1.82 -1.49
C ALA A 251 9.81 1.39 -1.47
N THR A 252 10.39 1.07 -2.62
CA THR A 252 11.80 0.64 -2.71
C THR A 252 12.79 1.80 -2.59
N ASP A 253 12.33 3.05 -2.74
CA ASP A 253 13.13 4.27 -2.57
C ASP A 253 12.69 5.10 -1.35
N ILE A 254 12.04 4.49 -0.36
CA ILE A 254 11.51 5.16 0.84
C ILE A 254 12.53 6.06 1.57
N ALA A 255 13.83 5.73 1.54
CA ALA A 255 14.88 6.52 2.18
C ALA A 255 15.09 7.90 1.55
N LEU A 256 14.96 8.02 0.22
CA LEU A 256 15.14 9.28 -0.51
C LEU A 256 13.81 9.90 -0.95
N GLY A 257 12.83 9.06 -1.28
CA GLY A 257 11.53 9.44 -1.81
C GLY A 257 10.48 9.81 -0.75
N SER A 258 10.72 9.55 0.53
CA SER A 258 9.76 9.92 1.58
C SER A 258 9.66 11.43 1.77
N THR A 259 8.44 11.94 1.71
CA THR A 259 8.06 13.32 2.06
C THR A 259 7.28 13.35 3.37
N LEU A 260 7.53 14.36 4.21
CA LEU A 260 6.73 14.63 5.40
C LEU A 260 5.34 15.11 4.98
N MET A 261 4.30 14.41 5.45
CA MET A 261 2.90 14.68 5.12
C MET A 261 2.17 15.43 6.23
N LEU A 262 2.40 15.00 7.47
CA LEU A 262 1.73 15.52 8.66
C LEU A 262 2.59 15.22 9.89
N ALA A 263 2.64 16.12 10.87
CA ALA A 263 3.32 15.92 12.14
C ALA A 263 2.48 16.40 13.34
N VAL A 264 2.82 15.90 14.52
CA VAL A 264 2.28 16.45 15.78
C VAL A 264 2.65 17.93 15.88
N GLY A 265 1.63 18.76 16.15
CA GLY A 265 1.72 20.21 16.19
C GLY A 265 1.26 20.89 14.90
N ASP A 266 1.03 20.16 13.81
CA ASP A 266 0.47 20.72 12.59
C ASP A 266 -1.01 21.08 12.77
N GLU A 267 -1.41 22.16 12.11
CA GLU A 267 -2.80 22.61 12.02
C GLU A 267 -3.47 21.96 10.80
N VAL A 268 -4.69 21.44 10.97
CA VAL A 268 -5.47 20.77 9.92
C VAL A 268 -6.80 21.49 9.66
N ASP A 269 -7.18 21.57 8.39
CA ASP A 269 -8.49 22.02 7.92
C ASP A 269 -9.34 20.78 7.63
N VAL A 270 -10.31 20.49 8.49
CA VAL A 270 -11.11 19.26 8.43
C VAL A 270 -12.46 19.46 7.72
N ASP A 271 -12.86 20.70 7.47
CA ASP A 271 -14.10 21.02 6.75
C ASP A 271 -13.87 21.56 5.32
N GLY A 272 -12.61 21.77 4.93
CA GLY A 272 -12.19 22.19 3.59
C GLY A 272 -12.49 23.67 3.30
N ASN A 273 -12.65 24.52 4.31
CA ASN A 273 -12.96 25.93 4.14
C ASN A 273 -11.73 26.82 3.87
N GLY A 274 -10.53 26.25 3.91
CA GLY A 274 -9.24 26.94 3.74
C GLY A 274 -8.67 27.53 5.02
N SER A 275 -9.23 27.21 6.19
CA SER A 275 -8.77 27.65 7.50
C SER A 275 -8.54 26.44 8.41
N ALA A 276 -7.50 26.50 9.23
CA ALA A 276 -7.27 25.46 10.23
C ALA A 276 -8.39 25.41 11.28
N ASP A 277 -8.85 24.19 11.57
CA ASP A 277 -9.89 23.89 12.56
C ASP A 277 -9.32 23.30 13.85
N ALA A 278 -8.25 22.50 13.74
CA ALA A 278 -7.66 21.77 14.85
C ALA A 278 -6.14 21.64 14.72
N THR A 279 -5.48 21.30 15.82
CA THR A 279 -4.07 20.89 15.85
C THR A 279 -3.98 19.39 16.09
N VAL A 280 -3.10 18.71 15.35
CA VAL A 280 -2.77 17.30 15.60
C VAL A 280 -1.92 17.20 16.87
N THR A 281 -2.35 16.40 17.84
CA THR A 281 -1.66 16.26 19.13
C THR A 281 -1.01 14.91 19.34
N ASP A 282 -1.47 13.87 18.65
CA ASP A 282 -0.97 12.50 18.75
C ASP A 282 -1.32 11.70 17.49
N PHE A 283 -0.51 10.72 17.13
CA PHE A 283 -0.88 9.64 16.21
C PHE A 283 -1.21 8.39 17.02
N ASN A 284 -2.43 7.87 16.87
CA ASN A 284 -2.93 6.72 17.62
C ASN A 284 -2.53 5.36 17.00
N ALA A 285 -1.63 5.38 16.00
CA ALA A 285 -1.10 4.18 15.36
C ALA A 285 -0.25 3.37 16.36
N THR A 286 -0.66 2.13 16.67
CA THR A 286 0.11 1.26 17.56
C THR A 286 0.05 -0.20 17.12
N ASN A 287 1.17 -0.90 17.22
CA ASN A 287 1.22 -2.35 16.97
C ASN A 287 0.44 -3.17 18.05
N THR A 288 0.02 -2.53 19.16
CA THR A 288 -0.72 -3.17 20.26
C THR A 288 -2.25 -3.04 20.18
N ALA A 289 -2.80 -2.05 19.48
CA ALA A 289 -4.25 -1.83 19.36
C ALA A 289 -4.77 -1.95 17.93
N GLY A 290 -3.91 -1.71 16.93
CA GLY A 290 -4.22 -1.69 15.51
C GLY A 290 -3.36 -0.62 14.80
N PRO A 291 -3.00 -0.82 13.53
CA PRO A 291 -1.99 0.01 12.87
C PRO A 291 -2.41 1.48 12.72
N GLY A 292 -3.70 1.81 12.80
CA GLY A 292 -4.17 3.20 12.72
C GLY A 292 -3.76 3.94 11.44
N LEU A 293 -3.41 3.20 10.38
CA LEU A 293 -2.94 3.69 9.10
C LEU A 293 -3.47 2.81 7.97
N LEU A 294 -4.00 3.43 6.92
CA LEU A 294 -4.38 2.78 5.67
C LEU A 294 -4.06 3.71 4.50
N LEU A 295 -3.22 3.26 3.57
CA LEU A 295 -3.00 3.91 2.29
C LEU A 295 -3.93 3.27 1.24
N ALA A 296 -4.90 4.04 0.74
CA ALA A 296 -5.83 3.60 -0.29
C ALA A 296 -5.23 3.72 -1.71
N GLU A 297 -5.85 3.04 -2.67
CA GLU A 297 -5.46 3.07 -4.08
C GLU A 297 -5.67 4.42 -4.75
N ASP A 298 -6.59 5.24 -4.24
CA ASP A 298 -6.86 6.59 -4.74
C ASP A 298 -5.90 7.65 -4.18
N GLY A 299 -4.90 7.22 -3.39
CA GLY A 299 -3.93 8.10 -2.76
C GLY A 299 -4.41 8.76 -1.47
N GLN A 300 -5.61 8.42 -0.96
CA GLN A 300 -6.00 8.85 0.38
C GLN A 300 -5.26 8.03 1.45
N ILE A 301 -4.69 8.73 2.43
CA ILE A 301 -4.04 8.15 3.60
C ILE A 301 -4.98 8.37 4.78
N PHE A 302 -5.60 7.31 5.27
CA PHE A 302 -6.42 7.36 6.47
C PHE A 302 -5.54 7.11 7.69
N VAL A 303 -5.59 8.01 8.65
CA VAL A 303 -4.76 7.94 9.86
C VAL A 303 -5.56 8.25 11.11
N GLU A 304 -5.33 7.46 12.17
CA GLU A 304 -5.88 7.69 13.50
C GLU A 304 -5.02 8.69 14.27
N VAL A 305 -5.65 9.77 14.74
CA VAL A 305 -4.97 10.88 15.40
C VAL A 305 -5.81 11.44 16.55
N ASP A 306 -5.17 12.16 17.45
CA ASP A 306 -5.85 13.08 18.37
C ASP A 306 -5.85 14.50 17.80
N LEU A 307 -7.03 15.14 17.82
CA LEU A 307 -7.23 16.52 17.37
C LEU A 307 -7.65 17.45 18.49
N ASN A 308 -6.97 18.58 18.61
CA ASN A 308 -7.32 19.65 19.54
C ASN A 308 -7.95 20.85 18.84
N TYR A 309 -9.23 21.09 19.10
CA TYR A 309 -10.01 22.24 18.58
C TYR A 309 -9.94 23.49 19.50
N GLY A 310 -8.86 23.64 20.26
CA GLY A 310 -8.72 24.66 21.32
C GLY A 310 -9.31 24.26 22.68
N ALA A 311 -9.54 22.96 22.90
CA ALA A 311 -10.13 22.40 24.12
C ALA A 311 -9.38 21.12 24.55
N SER A 312 -10.11 20.06 24.95
CA SER A 312 -9.52 18.73 25.12
C SER A 312 -9.36 18.04 23.78
N ASP A 313 -8.44 17.10 23.72
CA ASP A 313 -8.18 16.29 22.53
C ASP A 313 -9.37 15.36 22.23
N LEU A 314 -9.57 15.09 20.96
CA LEU A 314 -10.59 14.20 20.41
C LEU A 314 -9.94 13.22 19.45
N GLU A 315 -10.03 11.92 19.77
CA GLU A 315 -9.66 10.84 18.86
C GLU A 315 -10.49 10.93 17.57
N ALA A 316 -9.81 10.88 16.43
CA ALA A 316 -10.39 11.00 15.11
C ALA A 316 -9.65 10.15 14.08
N VAL A 317 -10.36 9.80 13.01
CA VAL A 317 -9.74 9.34 11.76
C VAL A 317 -9.81 10.49 10.77
N ILE A 318 -8.67 10.88 10.21
CA ILE A 318 -8.60 11.89 9.14
C ILE A 318 -8.10 11.27 7.85
N ALA A 319 -8.46 11.88 6.72
CA ALA A 319 -7.91 11.54 5.41
C ALA A 319 -6.91 12.62 4.99
N VAL A 320 -5.68 12.21 4.70
CA VAL A 320 -4.62 13.05 4.15
C VAL A 320 -4.42 12.65 2.69
N ALA A 321 -4.56 13.59 1.76
CA ALA A 321 -4.30 13.29 0.35
C ALA A 321 -2.79 13.17 0.12
N ALA A 322 -2.33 12.03 -0.39
CA ALA A 322 -0.97 11.89 -0.88
C ALA A 322 -0.72 12.88 -2.04
N PRO A 323 0.51 13.42 -2.18
CA PRO A 323 0.87 14.18 -3.35
C PRO A 323 0.76 13.30 -4.60
N THR A 324 0.55 13.93 -5.76
CA THR A 324 0.66 13.20 -7.03
C THR A 324 2.06 12.63 -7.19
N CYS A 325 2.12 11.37 -7.60
CA CYS A 325 3.36 10.70 -7.93
C CYS A 325 3.81 10.93 -9.37
N ALA A 326 2.99 11.66 -10.15
CA ALA A 326 3.34 12.05 -11.51
C ALA A 326 4.58 12.94 -11.50
N VAL A 327 5.61 12.55 -12.26
CA VAL A 327 6.85 13.34 -12.38
C VAL A 327 6.71 14.43 -13.45
N ALA A 328 5.72 14.28 -14.34
CA ALA A 328 5.31 15.27 -15.33
C ALA A 328 3.81 15.13 -15.63
N ALA A 329 3.21 16.18 -16.18
CA ALA A 329 1.82 16.21 -16.63
C ALA A 329 1.76 16.70 -18.08
N ILE A 330 0.71 16.33 -18.81
CA ILE A 330 0.43 16.82 -20.16
C ILE A 330 -0.06 18.27 -20.05
N ASN A 331 0.70 19.20 -20.62
CA ASN A 331 0.40 20.63 -20.59
C ASN A 331 -0.38 21.10 -21.81
N GLU A 332 0.03 20.66 -23.01
CA GLU A 332 -0.62 21.02 -24.26
C GLU A 332 -0.51 19.88 -25.27
N ILE A 333 -1.55 19.69 -26.07
CA ILE A 333 -1.58 18.75 -27.19
C ILE A 333 -2.07 19.51 -28.42
N ARG A 334 -1.37 19.32 -29.53
CA ARG A 334 -1.84 19.71 -30.85
C ARG A 334 -1.90 18.48 -31.75
N THR A 335 -3.12 18.13 -32.16
CA THR A 335 -3.38 16.94 -32.97
C THR A 335 -3.68 17.25 -34.45
N ASP A 336 -4.13 18.47 -34.78
CA ASP A 336 -4.69 18.77 -36.11
C ASP A 336 -4.34 20.18 -36.59
N GLN A 337 -4.11 20.32 -37.90
CA GLN A 337 -4.12 21.59 -38.60
C GLN A 337 -4.74 21.53 -40.02
N PRO A 338 -5.11 22.68 -40.61
CA PRO A 338 -5.55 22.68 -41.99
C PRO A 338 -4.48 22.17 -42.97
N SER A 339 -4.84 21.16 -43.77
CA SER A 339 -4.06 20.56 -44.86
C SER A 339 -3.31 19.29 -44.46
N ALA A 340 -1.98 19.26 -44.56
CA ALA A 340 -1.21 18.10 -44.13
C ALA A 340 -0.77 18.35 -42.70
N ASP A 341 -1.10 17.44 -41.80
CA ASP A 341 -0.65 17.46 -40.41
C ASP A 341 0.85 17.20 -40.40
N ASN A 342 1.58 18.25 -40.07
CA ASN A 342 3.04 18.23 -40.00
C ASN A 342 3.54 19.11 -38.85
N ASP A 343 2.63 19.47 -37.95
CA ASP A 343 2.82 20.42 -36.86
C ASP A 343 2.29 19.89 -35.52
N GLU A 344 1.98 18.60 -35.43
CA GLU A 344 1.59 17.96 -34.19
C GLU A 344 2.71 18.02 -33.16
N TYR A 345 2.29 18.24 -31.92
CA TYR A 345 3.16 18.24 -30.77
C TYR A 345 2.40 17.85 -29.50
N PHE A 346 3.19 17.46 -28.51
CA PHE A 346 2.76 17.47 -27.12
C PHE A 346 3.79 18.23 -26.29
N GLU A 347 3.30 18.91 -25.27
CA GLU A 347 4.10 19.57 -24.26
C GLU A 347 3.82 18.93 -22.91
N LEU A 348 4.88 18.63 -22.16
CA LEU A 348 4.78 18.18 -20.78
C LEU A 348 5.24 19.31 -19.85
N THR A 349 4.62 19.42 -18.69
CA THR A 349 5.07 20.29 -17.60
C THR A 349 5.58 19.44 -16.44
N GLY A 350 6.63 19.88 -15.76
CA GLY A 350 7.16 19.20 -14.59
C GLY A 350 8.20 20.04 -13.85
N MET A 351 8.78 19.48 -12.79
CA MET A 351 9.87 20.15 -12.10
C MET A 351 11.12 20.16 -12.98
N ALA A 352 11.76 21.32 -13.12
CA ALA A 352 12.99 21.48 -13.89
C ALA A 352 14.08 20.50 -13.45
N GLY A 353 14.65 19.77 -14.42
CA GLY A 353 15.72 18.78 -14.23
C GLY A 353 15.24 17.37 -13.89
N VAL A 354 13.93 17.14 -13.74
CA VAL A 354 13.37 15.80 -13.52
C VAL A 354 13.59 14.93 -14.76
N SER A 355 14.07 13.71 -14.55
CA SER A 355 14.20 12.71 -15.63
C SER A 355 12.83 12.20 -16.05
N LEU A 356 12.65 12.01 -17.36
CA LEU A 356 11.50 11.34 -17.97
C LEU A 356 11.83 9.88 -18.34
N ASP A 357 12.95 9.35 -17.84
CA ASP A 357 13.26 7.92 -17.95
C ASP A 357 12.13 7.07 -17.37
N GLY A 358 11.84 5.94 -18.05
CA GLY A 358 10.72 5.07 -17.69
C GLY A 358 9.36 5.56 -18.19
N LEU A 359 9.22 6.81 -18.63
CA LEU A 359 7.98 7.30 -19.22
C LEU A 359 7.89 7.05 -20.73
N SER A 360 6.66 6.80 -21.18
CA SER A 360 6.26 6.84 -22.58
C SER A 360 5.00 7.68 -22.72
N TYR A 361 4.96 8.49 -23.77
CA TYR A 361 3.72 9.12 -24.23
C TYR A 361 3.06 8.17 -25.22
N ILE A 362 1.83 7.75 -24.95
CA ILE A 362 1.06 6.87 -25.83
C ILE A 362 -0.25 7.53 -26.24
N VAL A 363 -0.75 7.11 -27.39
CA VAL A 363 -2.08 7.50 -27.87
C VAL A 363 -2.87 6.24 -28.19
N ILE A 364 -4.08 6.18 -27.65
CA ILE A 364 -5.04 5.10 -27.89
C ILE A 364 -6.18 5.67 -28.73
N GLY A 365 -6.44 5.07 -29.88
CA GLY A 365 -7.52 5.43 -30.77
C GLY A 365 -8.28 4.19 -31.25
N ASP A 366 -8.54 4.12 -32.55
CA ASP A 366 -9.27 3.03 -33.19
C ASP A 366 -8.37 2.04 -33.96
N GLY A 367 -8.97 0.89 -34.28
CA GLY A 367 -8.36 -0.10 -35.14
C GLY A 367 -9.41 -0.89 -35.90
N THR A 368 -9.00 -1.99 -36.51
CA THR A 368 -9.93 -2.78 -37.35
C THR A 368 -11.09 -3.42 -36.59
N GLY A 369 -10.97 -3.56 -35.26
CA GLY A 369 -11.98 -4.15 -34.36
C GLY A 369 -12.90 -3.13 -33.69
N GLY A 370 -12.38 -1.97 -33.32
CA GLY A 370 -13.04 -0.95 -32.52
C GLY A 370 -12.01 -0.01 -31.90
N SER A 371 -12.40 0.74 -30.87
CA SER A 371 -11.49 1.59 -30.09
C SER A 371 -10.65 0.75 -29.12
N GLY A 372 -9.56 1.32 -28.60
CA GLY A 372 -8.67 0.65 -27.64
C GLY A 372 -7.34 0.21 -28.23
N VAL A 373 -7.04 0.59 -29.48
CA VAL A 373 -5.78 0.24 -30.14
C VAL A 373 -4.75 1.35 -29.93
N ILE A 374 -3.52 0.98 -29.60
CA ILE A 374 -2.40 1.92 -29.50
C ILE A 374 -1.99 2.38 -30.90
N GLU A 375 -1.88 3.68 -31.12
CA GLU A 375 -1.56 4.27 -32.44
C GLU A 375 -0.22 5.00 -32.45
N ALA A 376 0.19 5.51 -31.28
CA ALA A 376 1.48 6.17 -31.11
C ALA A 376 2.15 5.71 -29.81
N VAL A 377 3.46 5.53 -29.88
CA VAL A 377 4.32 5.26 -28.73
C VAL A 377 5.57 6.10 -28.87
N ILE A 378 5.77 7.03 -27.94
CA ILE A 378 6.93 7.91 -27.89
C ILE A 378 7.65 7.66 -26.56
N PRO A 379 8.73 6.85 -26.55
CA PRO A 379 9.56 6.67 -25.37
C PRO A 379 10.29 7.97 -25.02
N LEU A 380 10.28 8.34 -23.73
CA LEU A 380 10.93 9.56 -23.23
C LEU A 380 12.30 9.27 -22.58
N THR A 381 12.80 8.04 -22.72
CA THR A 381 14.09 7.62 -22.18
C THR A 381 15.23 8.51 -22.66
N GLY A 382 16.06 8.97 -21.74
CA GLY A 382 17.20 9.85 -21.94
C GLY A 382 16.83 11.33 -21.98
N THR A 383 15.56 11.68 -21.72
CA THR A 383 15.09 13.08 -21.70
C THR A 383 14.78 13.55 -20.28
N THR A 384 14.75 14.87 -20.10
CA THR A 384 14.50 15.53 -18.80
C THR A 384 13.64 16.75 -19.02
N ILE A 385 12.80 17.12 -18.05
CA ILE A 385 12.13 18.42 -18.04
C ILE A 385 13.20 19.54 -18.03
N PRO A 386 13.23 20.43 -19.03
CA PRO A 386 14.18 21.54 -19.10
C PRO A 386 14.04 22.57 -17.97
N GLY A 387 14.98 23.52 -17.93
CA GLY A 387 15.10 24.51 -16.87
C GLY A 387 13.93 25.49 -16.75
N ASP A 388 13.09 25.60 -17.77
CA ASP A 388 11.86 26.41 -17.78
C ASP A 388 10.61 25.64 -17.33
N GLY A 389 10.74 24.33 -17.07
CA GLY A 389 9.66 23.48 -16.57
C GLY A 389 8.79 22.85 -17.65
N TYR A 390 9.10 23.06 -18.94
CA TYR A 390 8.30 22.55 -20.06
C TYR A 390 9.15 21.72 -21.01
N PHE A 391 8.68 20.52 -21.35
CA PHE A 391 9.31 19.65 -22.35
C PHE A 391 8.43 19.60 -23.60
N LEU A 392 8.95 20.09 -24.72
CA LEU A 392 8.25 20.14 -26.00
C LEU A 392 8.75 19.05 -26.95
N ALA A 393 7.85 18.16 -27.36
CA ALA A 393 8.09 17.15 -28.38
C ALA A 393 7.22 17.40 -29.61
N LEU A 394 7.85 17.51 -30.79
CA LEU A 394 7.15 17.86 -32.03
C LEU A 394 7.68 17.08 -33.23
N GLU A 395 6.88 17.02 -34.29
CA GLU A 395 7.23 16.27 -35.51
C GLU A 395 8.32 16.97 -36.35
N ASP A 396 8.20 18.28 -36.59
CA ASP A 396 9.17 19.06 -37.37
C ASP A 396 9.39 20.50 -36.85
N THR A 397 10.66 20.82 -36.59
CA THR A 397 11.14 22.15 -36.17
C THR A 397 10.90 23.28 -37.17
N SER A 398 10.46 22.98 -38.40
CA SER A 398 10.30 24.01 -39.43
C SER A 398 9.15 25.00 -39.16
N ILE A 399 8.32 24.74 -38.15
CA ILE A 399 7.08 25.48 -37.86
C ILE A 399 7.12 26.20 -36.49
N TYR A 400 7.91 25.72 -35.52
CA TYR A 400 7.95 26.25 -34.15
C TYR A 400 9.31 26.88 -33.78
N THR A 401 9.26 28.06 -33.17
CA THR A 401 10.38 28.71 -32.48
C THR A 401 9.88 29.21 -31.12
N PRO A 402 10.43 28.79 -29.96
CA PRO A 402 11.78 28.21 -29.74
C PRO A 402 11.94 26.73 -30.10
N SER A 403 13.18 26.22 -29.99
CA SER A 403 13.59 24.85 -30.34
C SER A 403 12.95 23.81 -29.43
N ALA A 404 12.41 22.74 -30.01
CA ALA A 404 11.92 21.58 -29.29
C ALA A 404 13.01 20.86 -28.49
N ASP A 405 12.59 20.17 -27.44
CA ASP A 405 13.44 19.30 -26.62
C ASP A 405 13.57 17.90 -27.24
N LEU A 406 12.53 17.45 -27.94
CA LEU A 406 12.54 16.22 -28.72
C LEU A 406 11.93 16.46 -30.12
N ILE A 407 12.63 15.99 -31.15
CA ILE A 407 12.19 16.10 -32.55
C ILE A 407 11.94 14.69 -33.08
N LEU A 408 10.70 14.40 -33.42
CA LEU A 408 10.21 13.11 -33.87
C LEU A 408 10.04 13.14 -35.39
N SER A 409 11.16 13.23 -36.11
CA SER A 409 11.14 13.33 -37.59
C SER A 409 11.31 11.96 -38.26
N GLY A 410 10.37 11.60 -39.15
CA GLY A 410 10.53 10.49 -40.11
C GLY A 410 9.34 9.53 -40.22
N ALA A 411 9.18 8.92 -41.41
CA ALA A 411 8.16 7.90 -41.65
C ALA A 411 8.37 6.69 -40.73
N GLY A 412 7.46 6.49 -39.78
CA GLY A 412 7.50 5.42 -38.76
C GLY A 412 8.15 5.80 -37.42
N ASN A 413 8.52 7.08 -37.24
CA ASN A 413 9.06 7.61 -35.98
C ASN A 413 8.55 9.03 -35.68
N GLY A 414 7.45 9.41 -36.35
CA GLY A 414 6.77 10.71 -36.21
C GLY A 414 5.53 10.59 -35.36
N ILE A 415 5.12 11.72 -34.79
CA ILE A 415 3.80 11.89 -34.19
C ILE A 415 2.78 11.80 -35.33
N ASN A 416 1.74 11.00 -35.16
CA ASN A 416 0.57 10.97 -36.03
C ASN A 416 -0.61 10.68 -35.10
N PHE A 417 -1.18 11.74 -34.52
CA PHE A 417 -2.21 11.64 -33.48
C PHE A 417 -3.62 11.42 -34.04
N GLU A 418 -3.72 11.21 -35.35
CA GLU A 418 -4.95 11.03 -36.11
C GLU A 418 -5.94 12.20 -36.01
N ASN A 419 -6.64 12.49 -37.12
CA ASN A 419 -7.52 13.66 -37.24
C ASN A 419 -9.00 13.28 -37.38
N SER A 420 -9.35 12.00 -37.39
CA SER A 420 -10.66 11.51 -37.85
C SER A 420 -11.48 10.76 -36.80
N ASP A 421 -10.95 10.57 -35.60
CA ASP A 421 -11.56 9.82 -34.51
C ASP A 421 -11.31 10.48 -33.14
N ASN A 422 -11.74 9.79 -32.06
CA ASN A 422 -11.48 10.24 -30.70
C ASN A 422 -10.29 9.43 -30.17
N VAL A 423 -9.22 10.13 -29.86
CA VAL A 423 -8.04 9.54 -29.24
C VAL A 423 -7.96 9.90 -27.75
N THR A 424 -7.33 9.02 -26.98
CA THR A 424 -6.95 9.24 -25.58
C THR A 424 -5.44 9.38 -25.51
N HIS A 425 -4.97 10.48 -24.96
CA HIS A 425 -3.53 10.74 -24.80
C HIS A 425 -3.12 10.39 -23.39
N MET A 426 -2.04 9.62 -23.23
CA MET A 426 -1.59 9.16 -21.92
C MET A 426 -0.08 9.30 -21.76
N LEU A 427 0.33 9.71 -20.56
CA LEU A 427 1.70 9.62 -20.09
C LEU A 427 1.77 8.45 -19.11
N VAL A 428 2.53 7.41 -19.46
CA VAL A 428 2.55 6.13 -18.72
C VAL A 428 3.95 5.70 -18.33
N ARG A 429 4.06 4.96 -17.22
CA ARG A 429 5.33 4.40 -16.69
C ARG A 429 5.58 2.96 -17.11
N ASP A 430 6.85 2.62 -17.27
CA ASP A 430 7.36 1.27 -17.54
C ASP A 430 6.60 0.56 -18.66
N PHE A 431 6.30 1.30 -19.73
CA PHE A 431 5.50 0.81 -20.84
C PHE A 431 6.19 -0.38 -21.54
N THR A 432 5.43 -1.46 -21.73
CA THR A 432 5.89 -2.73 -22.34
C THR A 432 5.12 -3.13 -23.59
N GLY A 433 4.10 -2.35 -23.97
CA GLY A 433 3.29 -2.59 -25.17
C GLY A 433 3.97 -2.14 -26.46
N ALA A 434 3.23 -2.20 -27.56
CA ALA A 434 3.65 -1.77 -28.88
C ALA A 434 2.54 -1.02 -29.63
N ASN A 435 2.95 -0.20 -30.60
CA ASN A 435 2.02 0.40 -31.55
C ASN A 435 1.26 -0.71 -32.31
N GLY A 436 -0.06 -0.59 -32.38
CA GLY A 436 -1.01 -1.53 -32.95
C GLY A 436 -1.53 -2.60 -32.00
N ASP A 437 -1.10 -2.61 -30.74
CA ASP A 437 -1.67 -3.50 -29.73
C ASP A 437 -3.10 -3.07 -29.39
N ASP A 438 -4.01 -4.05 -29.37
CA ASP A 438 -5.42 -3.88 -29.02
C ASP A 438 -5.61 -4.13 -27.51
N LEU A 439 -5.93 -3.07 -26.77
CA LEU A 439 -6.05 -3.07 -25.31
C LEU A 439 -7.49 -3.34 -24.84
N ASP A 440 -8.49 -3.21 -25.70
CA ASP A 440 -9.92 -3.43 -25.45
C ASP A 440 -10.44 -4.51 -26.41
N THR A 441 -9.90 -5.72 -26.27
CA THR A 441 -10.15 -6.85 -27.18
C THR A 441 -11.59 -7.36 -27.22
N ASP A 442 -12.45 -6.93 -26.30
CA ASP A 442 -13.89 -7.22 -26.29
C ASP A 442 -14.78 -6.01 -26.62
N ASP A 443 -14.18 -4.86 -26.98
CA ASP A 443 -14.82 -3.64 -27.46
C ASP A 443 -15.90 -3.11 -26.50
N ASP A 444 -15.69 -3.21 -25.18
CA ASP A 444 -16.68 -2.84 -24.17
C ASP A 444 -16.48 -1.44 -23.57
N GLY A 445 -15.39 -0.76 -23.96
CA GLY A 445 -15.00 0.56 -23.48
C GLY A 445 -14.16 0.53 -22.21
N ILE A 446 -13.70 -0.65 -21.76
CA ILE A 446 -12.82 -0.84 -20.60
C ILE A 446 -11.59 -1.63 -21.05
N LEU A 447 -10.41 -1.07 -20.83
CA LEU A 447 -9.15 -1.74 -21.19
C LEU A 447 -9.04 -3.10 -20.47
N ASN A 448 -8.83 -4.16 -21.24
CA ASN A 448 -8.59 -5.51 -20.73
C ASN A 448 -7.13 -5.70 -20.28
N VAL A 449 -6.21 -4.95 -20.89
CA VAL A 449 -4.77 -4.99 -20.59
C VAL A 449 -4.20 -3.58 -20.52
N THR A 450 -3.33 -3.36 -19.54
CA THR A 450 -2.64 -2.09 -19.31
C THR A 450 -1.14 -2.37 -19.26
N PRO A 451 -0.42 -2.35 -20.41
CA PRO A 451 0.99 -2.70 -20.47
C PRO A 451 1.90 -1.56 -19.95
N TRP A 452 1.55 -0.98 -18.80
CA TRP A 452 2.27 0.04 -18.06
C TRP A 452 2.09 -0.19 -16.56
N SER A 453 3.02 0.31 -15.74
CA SER A 453 2.95 0.20 -14.29
C SER A 453 2.04 1.26 -13.65
N ALA A 454 1.97 2.46 -14.23
CA ALA A 454 1.14 3.57 -13.77
C ALA A 454 0.84 4.58 -14.89
N ILE A 455 -0.16 5.43 -14.65
CA ILE A 455 -0.51 6.57 -15.50
C ILE A 455 -0.11 7.84 -14.74
N ASP A 456 0.78 8.64 -15.32
CA ASP A 456 1.16 9.95 -14.77
C ASP A 456 0.16 11.03 -15.16
N ASP A 457 -0.42 10.94 -16.36
CA ASP A 457 -1.50 11.82 -16.81
C ASP A 457 -2.28 11.22 -17.98
N CYS A 458 -3.54 11.61 -18.14
CA CYS A 458 -4.37 11.24 -19.29
C CYS A 458 -5.38 12.34 -19.65
N VAL A 459 -5.59 12.57 -20.95
CA VAL A 459 -6.50 13.59 -21.51
C VAL A 459 -7.45 12.99 -22.53
#